data_AF-A0A059LHS2-F1
#
_entry.id   AF-A0A059LHS2-F1
#
_cell.length_a   1.000
_cell.length_b   1.000
_cell.length_c   1.000
_cell.angle_alpha   90.00
_cell.angle_beta   90.00
_cell.angle_gamma   90.00
#
_symmetry.space_group_name_H-M   'P 1'
#
loop_
_entity.id
_entity.type
_entity.pdbx_description
1 polymer ?
#
loop_
_entity_poly.entity_id
_entity_poly.type
_entity_poly.pdbx_seq_one_letter_code
_entity_poly.pdbx_strand_id
1 'polypeptide(L)'
;MGVQELRQLTPSDVEARKLSPSDAEALINNLREALSSQDGVCDSVAWRTVSKHVLHPDMPFEVHELLYATCYSGWDAAARGPPPMWVPEPTGMKSTNAARFMENWEGPETWQRLRSGDASKDYALLQRLSATFPESFWPAVFARLRVRFEQAPSAVLT
;
A
#
# COMPACT_ATOMS: atom_id res chain seq x y z
N MET A 1 -16.18 -17.11 -15.33
CA MET A 1 -14.93 -17.88 -15.51
C MET A 1 -14.18 -17.74 -14.20
N GLY A 2 -13.95 -18.83 -13.46
CA GLY A 2 -13.27 -18.74 -12.16
C GLY A 2 -11.85 -18.21 -12.37
N VAL A 3 -11.48 -17.15 -11.66
CA VAL A 3 -10.12 -16.61 -11.72
C VAL A 3 -9.23 -17.55 -10.92
N GLN A 4 -8.28 -18.19 -11.59
CA GLN A 4 -7.30 -19.08 -10.98
C GLN A 4 -6.41 -18.29 -9.99
N GLU A 5 -5.97 -18.93 -8.92
CA GLU A 5 -5.09 -18.26 -7.97
C GLU A 5 -3.72 -18.01 -8.61
N LEU A 6 -3.11 -16.86 -8.29
CA LEU A 6 -1.80 -16.43 -8.82
C LEU A 6 -0.72 -17.52 -8.75
N ARG A 7 -0.68 -18.28 -7.65
CA ARG A 7 0.32 -19.34 -7.40
C ARG A 7 0.08 -20.61 -8.21
N GLN A 8 -1.12 -20.76 -8.76
CA GLN A 8 -1.52 -21.92 -9.54
C GLN A 8 -1.33 -21.69 -11.05
N LEU A 9 -0.90 -20.50 -11.46
CA LEU A 9 -0.63 -20.19 -12.87
C LEU A 9 0.43 -21.12 -13.47
N THR A 10 0.19 -21.52 -14.71
CA THR A 10 1.06 -22.36 -15.53
C THR A 10 1.64 -21.56 -16.69
N PRO A 11 2.73 -22.03 -17.34
CA PRO A 11 3.26 -21.37 -18.52
C PRO A 11 2.21 -21.20 -19.63
N SER A 12 1.37 -22.21 -19.85
CA SER A 12 0.30 -22.15 -20.86
C SER A 12 -0.73 -21.03 -20.62
N ASP A 13 -1.00 -20.68 -19.36
CA ASP A 13 -1.92 -19.58 -19.03
C ASP A 13 -1.37 -18.22 -19.50
N VAL A 14 -0.04 -18.06 -19.47
CA VAL A 14 0.67 -16.85 -19.83
C VAL A 14 1.01 -16.81 -21.33
N GLU A 15 1.33 -17.95 -21.94
CA GLU A 15 1.49 -18.09 -23.40
C GLU A 15 0.24 -17.65 -24.16
N ALA A 16 -0.94 -18.01 -23.63
CA ALA A 16 -2.23 -17.55 -24.16
C ALA A 16 -2.37 -16.01 -24.20
N ARG A 17 -1.47 -15.27 -23.53
CA ARG A 17 -1.39 -13.80 -23.51
C ARG A 17 -0.25 -13.25 -24.36
N LYS A 18 0.12 -13.95 -25.43
CA LYS A 18 1.09 -13.51 -26.46
C LYS A 18 2.54 -13.46 -25.96
N LEU A 19 2.88 -14.19 -24.89
CA LEU A 19 4.29 -14.47 -24.59
C LEU A 19 4.82 -15.62 -25.44
N SER A 20 6.12 -15.58 -25.74
CA SER A 20 6.80 -16.76 -26.27
C SER A 20 6.85 -17.86 -25.20
N PRO A 21 6.91 -19.15 -25.58
CA PRO A 21 7.01 -20.25 -24.60
C PRO A 21 8.20 -20.09 -23.64
N SER A 22 9.37 -19.67 -24.14
CA SER A 22 10.55 -19.45 -23.31
C SER A 22 10.36 -18.32 -22.29
N ASP A 23 9.72 -17.22 -22.71
CA ASP A 23 9.46 -16.09 -21.81
C ASP A 23 8.39 -16.46 -20.78
N ALA A 24 7.39 -17.26 -21.16
CA ALA A 24 6.34 -17.73 -20.26
C ALA A 24 6.90 -18.66 -19.18
N GLU A 25 7.77 -19.60 -19.55
CA GLU A 25 8.48 -20.45 -18.59
C GLU A 25 9.34 -19.61 -17.63
N ALA A 26 10.12 -18.66 -18.16
CA ALA A 26 10.95 -17.77 -17.36
C ALA A 26 10.10 -16.93 -16.39
N LEU A 27 8.99 -16.35 -16.86
CA LEU A 27 8.08 -15.56 -16.04
C LEU A 27 7.49 -16.37 -14.90
N ILE A 28 7.01 -17.58 -15.17
CA ILE A 28 6.42 -18.45 -14.15
C ILE A 28 7.46 -18.89 -13.12
N ASN A 29 8.70 -19.18 -13.54
CA ASN A 29 9.78 -19.49 -12.61
C ASN A 29 10.12 -18.30 -11.72
N ASN A 30 10.27 -17.10 -12.30
CA ASN A 30 10.51 -15.86 -11.56
C ASN A 30 9.35 -15.55 -10.59
N LEU A 31 8.10 -15.77 -11.02
CA LEU A 31 6.92 -15.59 -10.18
C LEU A 31 6.95 -16.52 -8.96
N ARG A 32 7.26 -17.81 -9.16
CA ARG A 32 7.36 -18.79 -8.07
C ARG A 32 8.49 -18.44 -7.12
N GLU A 33 9.65 -18.06 -7.65
CA GLU A 33 10.79 -17.64 -6.84
C GLU A 33 10.44 -16.42 -5.98
N ALA A 34 9.89 -15.38 -6.60
CA ALA A 34 9.51 -14.14 -5.91
C ALA A 34 8.46 -14.36 -4.81
N LEU A 35 7.55 -15.34 -5.00
CA LEU A 35 6.50 -15.67 -4.03
C LEU A 35 6.90 -16.76 -3.02
N SER A 36 8.02 -17.44 -3.21
CA SER A 36 8.44 -18.59 -2.38
C SER A 36 8.61 -18.25 -0.89
N SER A 37 8.93 -17.00 -0.57
CA SER A 37 9.08 -16.52 0.80
C SER A 37 7.86 -15.77 1.35
N GLN A 38 6.72 -15.81 0.66
CA GLN A 38 5.55 -14.96 0.91
C GLN A 38 4.30 -15.76 1.32
N ASP A 39 4.47 -16.90 1.99
CA ASP A 39 3.35 -17.72 2.46
C ASP A 39 2.53 -16.99 3.55
N GLY A 40 1.21 -16.95 3.34
CA GLY A 40 0.26 -16.32 4.29
C GLY A 40 0.29 -14.79 4.32
N VAL A 41 1.00 -14.14 3.38
CA VAL A 41 1.03 -12.68 3.28
C VAL A 41 -0.19 -12.18 2.50
N CYS A 42 -0.70 -11.00 2.85
CA CYS A 42 -1.89 -10.43 2.19
C CYS A 42 -1.64 -10.05 0.72
N ASP A 43 -2.72 -10.05 -0.07
CA ASP A 43 -2.71 -9.85 -1.53
C ASP A 43 -1.94 -8.61 -1.98
N SER A 44 -2.02 -7.51 -1.21
CA SER A 44 -1.33 -6.26 -1.54
C SER A 44 0.19 -6.35 -1.44
N VAL A 45 0.72 -7.20 -0.57
CA VAL A 45 2.16 -7.45 -0.50
C VAL A 45 2.60 -8.38 -1.62
N ALA A 46 1.81 -9.41 -1.92
CA ALA A 46 2.06 -10.28 -3.07
C ALA A 46 2.10 -9.46 -4.37
N TRP A 47 1.12 -8.58 -4.58
CA TRP A 47 1.09 -7.69 -5.75
C TRP A 47 2.27 -6.73 -5.80
N ARG A 48 2.70 -6.17 -4.66
CA ARG A 48 3.90 -5.33 -4.60
C ARG A 48 5.13 -6.07 -5.13
N THR A 49 5.30 -7.32 -4.70
CA THR A 49 6.41 -8.16 -5.13
C THR A 49 6.33 -8.43 -6.64
N VAL A 50 5.16 -8.84 -7.13
CA VAL A 50 4.93 -9.13 -8.55
C VAL A 50 5.19 -7.90 -9.42
N SER A 51 4.60 -6.76 -9.07
CA SER A 51 4.71 -5.51 -9.84
C SER A 51 6.12 -4.93 -9.89
N LYS A 52 6.99 -5.26 -8.93
CA LYS A 52 8.37 -4.73 -8.86
C LYS A 52 9.44 -5.68 -9.35
N HIS A 53 9.22 -6.99 -9.20
CA HIS A 53 10.27 -7.99 -9.39
C HIS A 53 9.94 -9.01 -10.48
N VAL A 54 8.68 -9.11 -10.91
CA VAL A 54 8.25 -10.07 -11.93
C VAL A 54 7.86 -9.35 -13.23
N LEU A 55 7.07 -8.29 -13.13
CA LEU A 55 6.60 -7.54 -14.31
C LEU A 55 7.71 -6.67 -14.92
N HIS A 56 7.73 -6.62 -16.26
CA HIS A 56 8.59 -5.72 -17.04
C HIS A 56 7.73 -4.89 -18.01
N PRO A 57 8.08 -3.61 -18.29
CA PRO A 57 7.34 -2.77 -19.24
C PRO A 57 7.17 -3.36 -20.64
N ASP A 58 8.11 -4.19 -21.10
CA ASP A 58 8.08 -4.80 -22.44
C ASP A 58 7.13 -6.01 -22.54
N MET A 59 6.56 -6.47 -21.43
CA MET A 59 5.59 -7.57 -21.45
C MET A 59 4.25 -7.12 -22.02
N PRO A 60 3.53 -7.97 -22.79
CA PRO A 60 2.17 -7.69 -23.25
C PRO A 60 1.25 -7.29 -22.10
N PHE A 61 0.45 -6.25 -22.30
CA PHE A 61 -0.44 -5.71 -21.25
C PHE A 61 -1.38 -6.76 -20.67
N GLU A 62 -1.85 -7.70 -21.50
CA GLU A 62 -2.77 -8.78 -21.11
C GLU A 62 -2.17 -9.73 -20.04
N VAL A 63 -0.85 -9.71 -19.86
CA VAL A 63 -0.11 -10.45 -18.83
C VAL A 63 -0.15 -9.68 -17.51
N HIS A 64 0.04 -8.36 -17.55
CA HIS A 64 -0.12 -7.49 -16.39
C HIS A 64 -1.54 -7.63 -15.82
N GLU A 65 -2.56 -7.63 -16.70
CA GLU A 65 -3.95 -7.84 -16.31
C GLU A 65 -4.19 -9.24 -15.71
N LEU A 66 -3.60 -10.28 -16.30
CA LEU A 66 -3.70 -11.65 -15.77
C LEU A 66 -3.14 -11.73 -14.35
N LEU A 67 -1.90 -11.29 -14.15
CA LEU A 67 -1.25 -11.36 -12.85
C LEU A 67 -1.97 -10.48 -11.81
N TYR A 68 -2.45 -9.30 -12.20
CA TYR A 68 -3.24 -8.45 -11.31
C TYR A 68 -4.55 -9.11 -10.89
N ALA A 69 -5.34 -9.60 -11.85
CA ALA A 69 -6.63 -10.23 -11.58
C ALA A 69 -6.49 -11.49 -10.72
N THR A 70 -5.47 -12.31 -11.01
CA THR A 70 -5.20 -13.54 -10.24
C THR A 70 -4.60 -13.28 -8.87
N CYS A 71 -3.83 -12.20 -8.69
CA CYS A 71 -3.33 -11.77 -7.38
C CYS A 71 -4.46 -11.30 -6.46
N TYR A 72 -5.49 -10.67 -7.03
CA TYR A 72 -6.62 -10.11 -6.28
C TYR A 72 -7.91 -10.91 -6.47
N SER A 73 -7.83 -12.20 -6.86
CA SER A 73 -9.01 -13.03 -7.12
C SER A 73 -9.92 -13.19 -5.89
N GLY A 74 -9.33 -13.16 -4.69
CA GLY A 74 -10.04 -13.19 -3.40
C GLY A 74 -10.31 -11.82 -2.76
N TRP A 75 -10.04 -10.72 -3.46
CA TRP A 75 -10.13 -9.38 -2.88
C TRP A 75 -11.58 -8.96 -2.66
N ASP A 76 -11.95 -8.69 -1.40
CA ASP A 76 -13.26 -8.12 -1.06
C ASP A 76 -13.31 -6.62 -1.37
N ALA A 77 -13.72 -6.29 -2.59
CA ALA A 77 -13.85 -4.92 -3.03
C ALA A 77 -14.98 -4.15 -2.33
N ALA A 78 -16.01 -4.85 -1.82
CA ALA A 78 -17.13 -4.21 -1.14
C ALA A 78 -16.72 -3.71 0.24
N ALA A 79 -15.89 -4.47 0.97
CA ALA A 79 -15.39 -4.07 2.28
C ALA A 79 -14.14 -3.17 2.20
N ARG A 80 -13.26 -3.39 1.23
CA ARG A 80 -11.91 -2.77 1.19
C ARG A 80 -11.73 -1.71 0.12
N GLY A 81 -12.75 -1.50 -0.73
CA GLY A 81 -12.63 -0.68 -1.92
C GLY A 81 -11.86 -1.39 -3.05
N PRO A 82 -11.55 -0.71 -4.16
CA PRO A 82 -10.86 -1.33 -5.28
C PRO A 82 -9.45 -1.82 -4.89
N PRO A 83 -8.98 -2.96 -5.46
CA PRO A 83 -7.65 -3.46 -5.19
C PRO A 83 -6.59 -2.43 -5.61
N PRO A 84 -5.55 -2.19 -4.80
CA PRO A 84 -4.58 -1.15 -5.10
C PRO A 84 -3.69 -1.57 -6.28
N MET A 85 -3.58 -0.71 -7.29
CA MET A 85 -2.63 -0.92 -8.41
C MET A 85 -1.17 -0.75 -7.98
N TRP A 86 -0.91 -0.01 -6.90
CA TRP A 86 0.43 0.26 -6.42
C TRP A 86 0.48 0.27 -4.90
N VAL A 87 1.53 -0.31 -4.35
CA VAL A 87 1.75 -0.42 -2.90
C VAL A 87 3.20 0.00 -2.59
N PRO A 88 3.43 0.96 -1.67
CA PRO A 88 4.78 1.40 -1.32
C PRO A 88 5.57 0.32 -0.57
N GLU A 89 6.91 0.42 -0.60
CA GLU A 89 7.75 -0.38 0.31
C GLU A 89 7.58 0.06 1.77
N PRO A 90 7.76 -0.84 2.75
CA PRO A 90 7.75 -0.46 4.16
C PRO A 90 8.76 0.62 4.51
N THR A 91 9.94 0.59 3.91
CA THR A 91 10.98 1.61 4.10
C THR A 91 10.52 2.97 3.56
N GLY A 92 9.88 2.98 2.39
CA GLY A 92 9.30 4.18 1.79
C GLY A 92 8.16 4.76 2.62
N MET A 93 7.31 3.93 3.20
CA MET A 93 6.25 4.38 4.11
C MET A 93 6.82 5.09 5.35
N LYS A 94 7.87 4.51 5.95
CA LYS A 94 8.55 5.05 7.15
C LYS A 94 9.30 6.35 6.87
N SER A 95 9.79 6.58 5.65
CA SER A 95 10.54 7.80 5.31
C SER A 95 9.66 9.01 5.01
N THR A 96 8.32 8.86 5.02
CA THR A 96 7.40 9.96 4.72
C THR A 96 7.42 11.05 5.80
N ASN A 97 7.06 12.28 5.40
CA ASN A 97 6.86 13.38 6.35
C ASN A 97 5.71 13.09 7.32
N ALA A 98 4.67 12.37 6.87
CA ALA A 98 3.56 11.95 7.69
C ALA A 98 4.00 10.96 8.79
N ALA A 99 4.81 9.95 8.44
CA ALA A 99 5.37 9.02 9.41
C ALA A 99 6.19 9.75 10.49
N ARG A 100 7.11 10.62 10.06
CA ARG A 100 7.89 11.45 11.00
C ARG A 100 7.03 12.38 11.85
N PHE A 101 5.93 12.90 11.31
CA PHE A 101 5.00 13.70 12.10
C PHE A 101 4.32 12.84 13.18
N MET A 102 3.79 11.67 12.82
CA MET A 102 3.14 10.74 13.76
C MET A 102 4.08 10.28 14.87
N GLU A 103 5.36 10.06 14.56
CA GLU A 103 6.38 9.68 15.56
C GLU A 103 6.59 10.74 16.65
N ASN A 104 6.43 12.02 16.29
CA ASN A 104 6.72 13.16 17.18
C ASN A 104 5.46 13.87 17.70
N TRP A 105 4.28 13.48 17.24
CA TRP A 105 3.03 14.09 17.67
C TRP A 105 2.56 13.44 18.97
N GLU A 106 2.56 14.22 20.04
CA GLU A 106 2.05 13.79 21.36
C GLU A 106 0.54 13.52 21.32
N GLY A 107 -0.20 14.33 20.56
CA GLY A 107 -1.64 14.20 20.34
C GLY A 107 -2.49 14.20 21.63
N PRO A 108 -3.79 13.91 21.50
CA PRO A 108 -4.67 13.67 22.65
C PRO A 108 -4.39 12.29 23.29
N GLU A 109 -4.87 12.05 24.51
CA GLU A 109 -4.70 10.76 25.23
C GLU A 109 -5.11 9.55 24.39
N THR A 110 -6.16 9.68 23.57
CA THR A 110 -6.62 8.62 22.67
C THR A 110 -5.56 8.23 21.63
N TRP A 111 -4.77 9.18 21.13
CA TRP A 111 -3.63 8.89 20.24
C TRP A 111 -2.58 8.07 20.95
N GLN A 112 -2.16 8.51 22.14
CA GLN A 112 -1.12 7.86 22.94
C GLN A 112 -1.49 6.42 23.30
N ARG A 113 -2.77 6.19 23.62
CA ARG A 113 -3.27 4.87 23.99
C ARG A 113 -3.41 3.89 22.82
N LEU A 114 -3.79 4.38 21.63
CA LEU A 114 -4.18 3.53 20.51
C LEU A 114 -3.12 3.38 19.42
N ARG A 115 -2.14 4.28 19.34
CA ARG A 115 -1.10 4.20 18.30
C ARG A 115 -0.25 2.94 18.48
N SER A 116 0.03 2.27 17.39
CA SER A 116 0.86 1.05 17.35
C SER A 116 2.35 1.34 17.17
N GLY A 117 2.70 2.54 16.72
CA GLY A 117 4.06 2.91 16.28
C GLY A 117 4.34 2.53 14.82
N ASP A 118 3.40 1.88 14.14
CA ASP A 118 3.48 1.60 12.71
C ASP A 118 2.67 2.64 11.94
N ALA A 119 3.38 3.55 11.26
CA ALA A 119 2.79 4.62 10.47
C ALA A 119 1.73 4.15 9.47
N SER A 120 1.87 2.94 8.90
CA SER A 120 0.90 2.40 7.94
C SER A 120 -0.44 2.04 8.57
N LYS A 121 -0.43 1.69 9.86
CA LYS A 121 -1.63 1.35 10.65
C LYS A 121 -2.19 2.57 11.36
N ASP A 122 -1.31 3.45 11.81
CA ASP A 122 -1.67 4.61 12.64
C ASP A 122 -2.21 5.77 11.80
N TYR A 123 -2.00 5.81 10.48
CA TYR A 123 -2.48 6.90 9.63
C TYR A 123 -4.00 7.09 9.67
N ALA A 124 -4.78 6.00 9.70
CA ALA A 124 -6.23 6.09 9.82
C ALA A 124 -6.68 6.63 11.19
N LEU A 125 -5.94 6.30 12.25
CA LEU A 125 -6.16 6.89 13.58
C LEU A 125 -5.82 8.38 13.57
N LEU A 126 -4.68 8.77 12.98
CA LEU A 126 -4.29 10.17 12.83
C LEU A 126 -5.36 10.95 12.08
N GLN A 127 -5.82 10.44 10.93
CA GLN A 127 -6.83 11.10 10.11
C GLN A 127 -8.11 11.36 10.91
N ARG A 128 -8.61 10.36 11.62
CA ARG A 128 -9.79 10.51 12.47
C ARG A 128 -9.57 11.54 13.58
N LEU A 129 -8.48 11.44 14.32
CA LEU A 129 -8.19 12.34 15.45
C LEU A 129 -7.87 13.76 15.00
N SER A 130 -7.32 13.96 13.80
CA SER A 130 -7.09 15.29 13.24
C SER A 130 -8.38 16.08 13.04
N ALA A 131 -9.47 15.39 12.70
CA ALA A 131 -10.80 15.99 12.56
C ALA A 131 -11.51 16.16 13.91
N THR A 132 -11.32 15.22 14.84
CA THR A 132 -11.96 15.28 16.17
C THR A 132 -11.28 16.27 17.12
N PHE A 133 -9.96 16.45 17.01
CA PHE A 133 -9.15 17.29 17.89
C PHE A 133 -8.33 18.31 17.09
N PRO A 134 -8.99 19.23 16.34
CA PRO A 134 -8.29 20.19 15.49
C PRO A 134 -7.36 21.12 16.30
N GLU A 135 -7.75 21.49 17.51
CA GLU A 135 -6.95 22.30 18.44
C GLU A 135 -5.68 21.59 18.94
N SER A 136 -5.60 20.27 18.85
CA SER A 136 -4.38 19.50 19.14
C SER A 136 -3.55 19.26 17.89
N PHE A 137 -4.22 19.01 16.76
CA PHE A 137 -3.57 18.63 15.51
C PHE A 137 -2.93 19.81 14.79
N TRP A 138 -3.67 20.88 14.53
CA TRP A 138 -3.20 21.98 13.69
C TRP A 138 -2.04 22.77 14.28
N PRO A 139 -2.00 23.09 15.60
CA PRO A 139 -0.83 23.75 16.18
C PRO A 139 0.45 22.92 16.00
N ALA A 140 0.36 21.59 16.11
CA ALA A 140 1.47 20.70 15.85
C ALA A 140 1.91 20.72 14.38
N VAL A 141 0.95 20.75 13.44
CA VAL A 141 1.24 20.90 12.00
C VAL A 141 1.91 22.25 11.71
N PHE A 142 1.39 23.35 12.24
CA PHE A 142 1.96 24.69 12.05
C PHE A 142 3.39 24.77 12.59
N ALA A 143 3.62 24.24 13.79
CA ALA A 143 4.96 24.14 14.37
C ALA A 143 5.90 23.33 13.45
N ARG A 144 5.44 22.18 12.95
CA ARG A 144 6.23 21.31 12.06
C ARG A 144 6.57 21.97 10.73
N LEU A 145 5.65 22.77 10.18
CA LEU A 145 5.81 23.55 8.95
C LEU A 145 6.49 24.90 9.17
N ARG A 146 6.78 25.26 10.43
CA ARG A 146 7.39 26.54 10.84
C ARG A 146 6.58 27.75 10.40
N VAL A 147 5.26 27.62 10.41
CA VAL A 147 4.34 28.74 10.16
C VAL A 147 4.51 29.76 11.28
N ARG A 148 4.65 31.03 10.91
CA ARG A 148 4.72 32.15 11.84
C ARG A 148 3.52 33.05 11.61
N PHE A 149 2.80 33.34 12.68
CA PHE A 149 1.70 34.28 12.64
C PHE A 149 2.22 35.64 13.10
N GLU A 150 1.89 36.69 12.37
CA GLU A 150 2.11 38.07 12.83
C GLU A 150 1.24 38.35 14.07
N GLN A 151 0.00 37.87 14.03
CA GLN A 151 -0.91 37.81 15.17
C GLN A 151 -1.47 36.39 15.29
N ALA A 152 -1.27 35.75 16.45
CA ALA A 152 -1.75 34.39 16.66
C ALA A 152 -3.28 34.33 16.65
N PRO A 153 -3.88 33.33 15.96
CA PRO A 153 -5.33 33.14 15.99
C PRO A 153 -5.78 32.70 17.39
N SER A 154 -6.99 33.10 17.79
CA SER A 154 -7.58 32.72 19.07
C SER A 154 -8.15 31.31 19.11
N ALA A 155 -8.40 30.71 17.94
CA ALA A 155 -8.87 29.35 17.76
C ALA A 155 -8.42 28.85 16.37
N VAL A 156 -8.31 27.53 16.21
CA VAL A 156 -7.94 26.90 14.93
C VAL A 156 -9.12 26.86 13.97
N LEU A 157 -10.33 26.57 14.48
CA LEU A 157 -11.59 26.56 13.74
C LEU A 157 -12.66 27.25 14.60
N THR A 158 -13.58 27.96 13.95
CA THR A 158 -14.76 28.62 14.55
C THR A 158 -16.03 27.83 14.28
#